data_AF-A0A0S4JSG5-F1
#
_entry.id   AF-A0A0S4JSG5-F1
#
_cell.length_a   1.000
_cell.length_b   1.000
_cell.length_c   1.000
_cell.angle_alpha   90.00
_cell.angle_beta   90.00
_cell.angle_gamma   90.00
#
_symmetry.space_group_name_H-M   'P 1'
#
loop_
_entity.id
_entity.type
_entity.pdbx_description
1 polymer ?
#
loop_
_entity_poly.entity_id
_entity_poly.type
_entity_poly.pdbx_seq_one_letter_code
_entity_poly.pdbx_strand_id
1 'polypeptide(L)'
;MRDSLSDMPLCSLVLLLLIQATITSMCGCQHRYTLLMDLYHATNGAGWTNTAGWMLAPPNCANDWYGVSCASNDVVSVALVSNKLLVTILAAGVLASTPGQKKKFQDTE
;
A
#
# COMPACT_ATOMS: atom_id res chain seq x y z
N MET A 1 34.73 -24.13 -11.63
CA MET A 1 33.25 -24.14 -11.76
C MET A 1 32.80 -22.79 -12.30
N ARG A 2 33.06 -22.63 -13.59
CA ARG A 2 32.76 -21.58 -14.58
C ARG A 2 32.97 -22.40 -15.87
N ASP A 3 32.03 -22.65 -16.78
CA ASP A 3 30.95 -21.85 -17.32
C ASP A 3 29.92 -22.81 -17.95
N SER A 4 28.62 -22.61 -17.71
CA SER A 4 27.53 -23.27 -18.45
C SER A 4 26.57 -22.23 -19.05
N LEU A 5 27.13 -21.09 -19.47
CA LEU A 5 26.41 -19.94 -20.03
C LEU A 5 26.47 -19.90 -21.58
N SER A 6 27.10 -20.87 -22.25
CA SER A 6 27.30 -20.90 -23.71
C SER A 6 26.19 -21.57 -24.51
N ASP A 7 25.28 -22.31 -23.87
CA ASP A 7 24.23 -23.10 -24.55
C ASP A 7 22.81 -22.67 -24.18
N MET A 8 22.63 -21.40 -23.79
CA MET A 8 21.29 -20.83 -23.64
C MET A 8 20.82 -20.32 -25.01
N PRO A 9 19.75 -20.88 -25.59
CA PRO A 9 19.28 -20.44 -26.91
C PRO A 9 18.88 -18.96 -26.84
N LEU A 10 19.20 -18.20 -27.89
CA LEU A 10 18.87 -16.77 -28.00
C LEU A 10 17.37 -16.49 -27.70
N CYS A 11 16.52 -17.47 -27.97
CA CYS A 11 15.08 -17.46 -27.65
C CYS A 11 14.80 -17.37 -26.14
N SER A 12 15.59 -18.04 -25.30
CA SER A 12 15.46 -17.99 -23.83
C SER A 12 15.87 -16.63 -23.26
N LEU A 13 16.80 -15.92 -23.91
CA LEU A 13 17.19 -14.56 -23.52
C LEU A 13 16.12 -13.52 -23.93
N VAL A 14 15.50 -13.71 -25.10
CA VAL A 14 14.38 -12.89 -25.59
C VAL A 14 13.13 -13.09 -24.73
N LEU A 15 12.85 -14.32 -24.28
CA LEU A 15 11.77 -14.57 -23.34
C LEU A 15 12.00 -13.89 -21.98
N LEU A 16 13.26 -13.78 -21.53
CA LEU A 16 13.62 -13.05 -20.31
C LEU A 16 13.45 -11.52 -20.45
N LEU A 17 13.61 -10.97 -21.67
CA LEU A 17 13.49 -9.54 -21.98
C LEU A 17 12.05 -9.08 -22.29
N LEU A 18 11.10 -10.00 -22.49
CA LEU A 18 9.69 -9.69 -22.77
C LEU A 18 8.79 -9.72 -21.52
N ILE A 19 9.34 -10.06 -20.34
CA ILE A 19 8.59 -10.10 -19.06
C ILE A 19 8.85 -8.88 -18.17
N GLN A 20 9.19 -7.72 -18.73
CA GLN A 20 8.92 -6.47 -18.01
C GLN A 20 7.41 -6.16 -18.07
N ALA A 21 6.62 -7.04 -17.47
CA ALA A 21 5.37 -6.57 -16.89
C ALA A 21 5.77 -5.60 -15.79
N THR A 22 5.54 -4.30 -16.01
CA THR A 22 5.53 -3.34 -14.91
C THR A 22 4.30 -3.67 -14.07
N ILE A 23 4.39 -4.76 -13.30
CA ILE A 23 3.54 -4.98 -12.15
C ILE A 23 3.96 -3.84 -11.23
N THR A 24 3.12 -2.82 -11.07
CA THR A 24 3.34 -1.75 -10.08
C THR A 24 3.10 -2.31 -8.69
N SER A 25 3.80 -3.41 -8.38
CA SER A 25 3.79 -4.08 -7.10
C SER A 25 4.06 -3.02 -6.03
N MET A 26 3.29 -3.04 -4.96
CA MET A 26 3.52 -2.29 -3.73
C MET A 26 4.88 -2.61 -3.05
N CYS A 27 5.79 -3.32 -3.72
CA CYS A 27 7.14 -3.60 -3.26
C CYS A 27 7.92 -2.28 -3.16
N GLY A 28 8.36 -1.97 -1.94
CA GLY A 28 8.94 -0.69 -1.55
C GLY A 28 7.97 0.20 -0.76
N CYS A 29 6.66 -0.03 -0.81
CA CYS A 29 5.64 0.81 -0.16
C CYS A 29 4.91 0.10 1.01
N GLN A 30 5.35 -1.09 1.39
CA GLN A 30 4.67 -1.94 2.37
C GLN A 30 4.54 -1.28 3.75
N HIS A 31 5.45 -0.37 4.11
CA HIS A 31 5.41 0.39 5.36
C HIS A 31 4.20 1.34 5.45
N ARG A 32 3.54 1.65 4.32
CA ARG A 32 2.30 2.45 4.29
C ARG A 32 1.03 1.62 4.48
N TYR A 33 1.15 0.29 4.59
CA TYR A 33 0.02 -0.61 4.77
C TYR A 33 -0.95 -0.16 5.86
N THR A 34 -0.42 0.15 7.05
CA THR A 34 -1.24 0.56 8.21
C THR A 34 -2.00 1.85 7.95
N LEU A 35 -1.32 2.87 7.43
CA LEU A 35 -1.93 4.17 7.10
C LEU A 35 -3.02 4.06 6.03
N LEU A 36 -2.79 3.23 5.01
CA LEU A 36 -3.79 3.01 3.97
C LEU A 36 -4.98 2.20 4.53
N MET A 37 -4.76 1.19 5.39
CA MET A 37 -5.87 0.49 6.06
C MET A 37 -6.67 1.42 6.99
N ASP A 38 -6.02 2.37 7.66
CA ASP A 38 -6.69 3.40 8.44
C ASP A 38 -7.58 4.28 7.56
N LEU A 39 -7.10 4.69 6.37
CA LEU A 39 -7.91 5.40 5.38
C LEU A 39 -9.13 4.56 4.94
N TYR A 40 -8.92 3.28 4.64
CA TYR A 40 -9.99 2.37 4.25
C TYR A 40 -11.08 2.27 5.33
N HIS A 41 -10.71 2.06 6.59
CA HIS A 41 -11.68 2.00 7.69
C HIS A 41 -12.35 3.36 7.95
N ALA A 42 -11.59 4.46 7.93
CA ALA A 42 -12.09 5.80 8.23
C ALA A 42 -13.12 6.34 7.22
N THR A 43 -13.13 5.80 5.99
CA THR A 43 -14.01 6.26 4.90
C THR A 43 -15.09 5.24 4.52
N ASN A 44 -15.38 4.30 5.44
CA ASN A 44 -16.29 3.19 5.24
C ASN A 44 -15.96 2.35 3.99
N GLY A 45 -14.74 1.80 3.96
CA GLY A 45 -14.20 1.01 2.84
C GLY A 45 -15.11 -0.13 2.35
N ALA A 46 -15.92 -0.71 3.24
CA ALA A 46 -16.91 -1.73 2.86
C ALA A 46 -18.00 -1.20 1.90
N GLY A 47 -18.25 0.12 1.88
CA GLY A 47 -19.17 0.80 0.98
C GLY A 47 -18.52 1.32 -0.31
N TRP A 48 -17.22 1.13 -0.50
CA TRP A 48 -16.51 1.54 -1.70
C TRP A 48 -16.98 0.73 -2.92
N THR A 49 -16.95 1.35 -4.09
CA THR A 49 -17.33 0.70 -5.35
C THR A 49 -16.26 -0.26 -5.85
N ASN A 50 -14.99 0.06 -5.62
CA ASN A 50 -13.85 -0.78 -5.97
C ASN A 50 -12.91 -0.91 -4.77
N THR A 51 -12.82 -2.15 -4.27
CA THR A 51 -11.98 -2.56 -3.14
C THR A 51 -10.88 -3.54 -3.58
N ALA A 52 -10.58 -3.62 -4.89
CA ALA A 52 -9.54 -4.52 -5.38
C ALA A 52 -8.20 -4.25 -4.69
N GLY A 53 -7.59 -5.31 -4.14
CA GLY A 53 -6.34 -5.24 -3.38
C GLY A 53 -6.47 -4.83 -1.92
N TRP A 54 -7.55 -4.15 -1.56
CA TRP A 54 -7.83 -3.72 -0.18
C TRP A 54 -8.23 -4.93 0.68
N MET A 55 -7.81 -4.94 1.96
CA MET A 55 -8.05 -6.01 2.94
C MET A 55 -7.46 -7.40 2.60
N LEU A 56 -6.59 -7.53 1.60
CA LEU A 56 -5.90 -8.79 1.36
C LEU A 56 -4.87 -9.05 2.47
N ALA A 57 -5.13 -10.08 3.28
CA ALA A 57 -4.25 -10.54 4.34
C ALA A 57 -3.60 -11.88 3.98
N PRO A 58 -2.28 -12.07 4.24
CA PRO A 58 -1.35 -11.07 4.75
C PRO A 58 -1.02 -10.01 3.69
N PRO A 59 -0.68 -8.77 4.10
CA PRO A 59 -0.16 -7.78 3.17
C PRO A 59 1.09 -8.33 2.50
N ASN A 60 1.01 -8.50 1.19
CA ASN A 60 2.15 -8.83 0.37
C ASN A 60 2.34 -7.71 -0.64
N CYS A 61 3.58 -7.55 -1.08
CA CYS A 61 3.92 -6.45 -1.95
C CYS A 61 3.50 -6.67 -3.41
N ALA A 62 3.05 -7.87 -3.76
CA ALA A 62 2.50 -8.19 -5.08
C ALA A 62 1.00 -7.83 -5.20
N ASN A 63 0.34 -7.43 -4.11
CA ASN A 63 -1.04 -7.00 -4.12
C ASN A 63 -1.12 -5.50 -4.44
N ASP A 64 -1.57 -5.17 -5.64
CA ASP A 64 -1.83 -3.79 -6.04
C ASP A 64 -3.17 -3.32 -5.50
N TRP A 65 -3.19 -2.10 -4.95
CA TRP A 65 -4.39 -1.53 -4.35
C TRP A 65 -5.01 -0.55 -5.31
N TYR A 66 -6.31 -0.69 -5.55
CA TYR A 66 -7.01 0.20 -6.45
C TYR A 66 -6.81 1.66 -6.03
N GLY A 67 -6.30 2.47 -6.97
CA GLY A 67 -6.07 3.90 -6.78
C GLY A 67 -4.77 4.26 -6.06
N VAL A 68 -3.92 3.32 -5.64
CA VAL A 68 -2.66 3.63 -4.96
C VAL A 68 -1.49 3.47 -5.92
N SER A 69 -0.66 4.51 -6.04
CA SER A 69 0.60 4.42 -6.81
C SER A 69 1.82 4.42 -5.88
N CYS A 70 2.70 3.45 -6.11
CA CYS A 70 3.98 3.31 -5.41
C CYS A 70 5.12 3.67 -6.37
N ALA A 71 6.01 4.58 -5.96
CA ALA A 71 7.22 4.89 -6.70
C ALA A 71 8.33 5.31 -5.73
N SER A 72 9.58 5.02 -6.08
CA SER A 72 10.75 5.39 -5.26
C SER A 72 10.65 4.90 -3.80
N ASN A 73 10.11 3.71 -3.57
CA ASN A 73 9.86 3.12 -2.25
C ASN A 73 8.93 3.97 -1.35
N ASP A 74 8.01 4.74 -1.91
CA ASP A 74 6.91 5.31 -1.13
C ASP A 74 5.63 5.49 -1.95
N VAL A 75 4.50 5.60 -1.25
CA VAL A 75 3.22 5.91 -1.89
C VAL A 75 3.26 7.36 -2.34
N VAL A 76 3.17 7.55 -3.66
CA VAL A 76 3.25 8.88 -4.27
C VAL A 76 1.88 9.45 -4.63
N SER A 77 0.86 8.60 -4.72
CA SER A 77 -0.52 9.06 -4.97
C SER A 77 -1.56 8.07 -4.48
N VAL A 78 -2.73 8.60 -4.10
CA VAL A 78 -3.95 7.86 -3.79
C VAL A 78 -5.12 8.54 -4.51
N ALA A 79 -5.67 7.90 -5.53
CA ALA A 79 -6.74 8.38 -6.38
C ALA A 79 -7.95 7.44 -6.31
N LEU A 80 -8.90 7.76 -5.45
CA LEU A 80 -10.12 6.98 -5.20
C LEU A 80 -11.37 7.68 -5.76
N VAL A 81 -11.20 8.39 -6.89
CA VAL A 81 -12.28 9.16 -7.53
C VAL A 81 -13.45 8.22 -7.84
N SER A 82 -14.67 8.70 -7.59
CA SER A 82 -15.91 7.95 -7.78
C SER A 82 -16.03 6.67 -6.92
N ASN A 83 -15.19 6.50 -5.88
CA ASN A 83 -15.22 5.30 -5.05
C ASN A 83 -16.16 5.38 -3.84
N LYS A 84 -17.21 6.21 -3.89
CA LYS A 84 -18.19 6.42 -2.81
C LYS A 84 -17.57 6.57 -1.42
N LEU A 85 -16.53 7.39 -1.32
CA LEU A 85 -15.88 7.67 -0.03
C LEU A 85 -16.92 8.31 0.90
N LEU A 86 -17.39 7.56 1.90
CA LEU A 86 -18.24 8.08 2.97
C LEU A 86 -17.31 8.68 4.02
N VAL A 87 -16.59 9.71 3.61
CA VAL A 87 -15.90 10.60 4.52
C VAL A 87 -16.32 11.99 4.13
N THR A 88 -17.08 12.60 5.02
CA THR A 88 -17.26 14.04 4.95
C THR A 88 -15.85 14.63 5.02
N ILE A 89 -15.47 15.45 4.03
CA ILE A 89 -14.24 16.26 4.02
C ILE A 89 -14.34 17.39 5.08
N LEU A 90 -14.88 17.07 6.25
CA LEU A 90 -14.97 17.88 7.47
C LEU A 90 -14.11 17.26 8.57
N ALA A 91 -13.00 16.61 8.20
CA ALA A 91 -12.07 16.04 9.15
C ALA A 91 -10.64 16.57 8.94
N ALA A 92 -10.53 17.89 8.72
CA ALA A 92 -9.36 18.63 9.19
C ALA A 92 -9.15 18.52 10.73
N GLY A 93 -10.07 17.84 11.45
CA GLY A 93 -10.00 17.52 12.87
C GLY A 93 -9.29 16.22 13.25
N VAL A 94 -8.80 15.38 12.32
CA VAL A 94 -7.99 14.18 12.65
C VAL A 94 -6.53 14.52 12.96
N LEU A 95 -6.25 15.76 13.37
CA LEU A 95 -5.03 16.07 14.15
C LEU A 95 -5.25 15.93 15.66
N ALA A 96 -6.43 15.53 16.11
CA ALA A 96 -6.71 15.28 17.53
C ALA A 96 -6.91 13.79 17.85
N SER A 97 -5.98 12.93 17.43
CA SER A 97 -5.79 11.63 18.09
C SER A 97 -4.39 11.57 18.70
N THR A 98 -4.28 11.98 19.96
CA THR A 98 -3.44 11.24 20.89
C THR A 98 -4.35 10.44 21.83
N PRO A 99 -4.57 9.15 21.59
CA PRO A 99 -4.98 8.25 22.65
C PRO A 99 -3.72 7.85 23.43
N GLY A 100 -3.54 8.44 24.62
CA GLY A 100 -2.67 7.87 25.66
C GLY A 100 -1.35 8.60 25.93
N GLN A 101 -1.41 9.63 26.79
CA GLN A 101 -0.48 9.78 27.91
C GLN A 101 -1.28 10.25 29.11
N LYS A 102 -1.80 9.31 29.92
CA LYS A 102 -2.07 9.63 31.33
C LYS A 102 -0.71 9.88 31.96
N LYS A 103 -0.31 11.16 32.08
CA LYS A 103 0.76 11.53 33.00
C LYS A 103 0.29 11.09 34.38
N LYS A 104 0.93 10.04 34.91
CA LYS A 104 0.82 9.66 36.31
C LYS A 104 1.45 10.81 37.09
N PHE A 105 0.61 11.71 37.61
CA PHE A 105 1.06 12.68 38.59
C PHE A 105 1.23 11.87 39.88
N GLN A 106 2.48 11.62 40.20
CA GLN A 106 2.87 10.97 41.44
C GLN A 106 2.76 12.05 42.51
N ASP A 107 1.59 12.18 43.12
CA ASP A 107 1.47 12.92 44.37
C ASP A 107 2.21 12.11 45.43
N THR A 108 3.38 12.64 45.78
CA THR A 108 4.19 12.20 46.90
C THR A 108 3.63 12.92 48.12
N GLU A 109 3.03 12.16 49.03
CA GLU A 109 3.04 12.49 50.45
C GLU A 109 4.01 11.52 51.14
#